data_AF-A0A4Y4BCW3-F1
#
_entry.id   AF-A0A4Y4BCW3-F1
#
_cell.length_a   1.000
_cell.length_b   1.000
_cell.length_c   1.000
_cell.angle_alpha   90.00
_cell.angle_beta   90.00
_cell.angle_gamma   90.00
#
_symmetry.space_group_name_H-M   'P 1'
#
loop_
_entity.id
_entity.type
_entity.pdbx_description
1 polymer ?
#
loop_
_entity_poly.entity_id
_entity_poly.type
_entity_poly.pdbx_seq_one_letter_code
_entity_poly.pdbx_strand_id
1 'polypeptide(L)'
;MDPLGDCPAEQGGLTYLEGSHHWALAEERARGDRRPAASITADLPALADARDARWLMADYRAGDVMVHSSYIVHASTDNVDPQGRIRLSTDIRYQRASEPIDWRWQEHWHEDDGL
;
A
#
# COMPACT_ATOMS: atom_id res chain seq x y z
N MET A 1 -3.75 5.42 3.23
CA MET A 1 -2.72 6.13 4.03
C MET A 1 -2.90 7.63 3.87
N ASP A 2 -2.97 8.39 4.96
CA ASP A 2 -2.99 9.86 4.99
C ASP A 2 -1.84 10.36 5.90
N PRO A 3 -0.99 11.29 5.44
CA PRO A 3 0.18 11.70 6.20
C PRO A 3 -0.21 12.70 7.31
N LEU A 4 0.31 12.47 8.52
CA LEU A 4 0.07 13.37 9.67
C LEU A 4 1.02 14.57 9.69
N GLY A 5 1.97 14.63 8.76
CA GLY A 5 2.91 15.72 8.54
C GLY A 5 3.33 15.78 7.07
N ASP A 6 4.08 16.80 6.69
CA ASP A 6 4.64 16.85 5.32
C ASP A 6 5.55 15.66 5.07
N CYS A 7 5.42 15.05 3.90
CA CYS A 7 6.14 13.85 3.50
C CYS A 7 6.72 14.06 2.09
N PRO A 8 7.88 14.71 1.97
CA PRO A 8 8.64 14.72 0.71
C PRO A 8 9.07 13.29 0.32
N ALA A 9 9.36 13.08 -0.97
CA ALA A 9 9.71 11.78 -1.53
C ALA A 9 10.84 11.04 -0.76
N GLU A 10 11.85 11.77 -0.30
CA GLU A 10 12.98 11.26 0.50
C GLU A 10 12.58 10.65 1.86
N GLN A 11 11.39 10.98 2.38
CA GLN A 11 10.87 10.41 3.63
C GLN A 11 10.12 9.10 3.45
N GLY A 12 10.17 8.51 2.25
CA GLY A 12 9.71 7.15 2.05
C GLY A 12 8.20 7.02 1.81
N GLY A 13 7.56 8.08 1.29
CA GLY A 13 6.12 8.19 1.03
C GLY A 13 5.48 6.98 0.33
N LEU A 14 4.14 6.91 0.35
CA LEU A 14 3.42 5.85 -0.35
C LEU A 14 3.71 5.91 -1.85
N THR A 15 4.08 4.76 -2.43
CA THR A 15 4.32 4.59 -3.87
C THR A 15 3.42 3.49 -4.43
N TYR A 16 2.97 3.66 -5.66
CA TYR A 16 1.99 2.77 -6.31
C TYR A 16 2.56 2.16 -7.58
N LEU A 17 2.35 0.86 -7.77
CA LEU A 17 2.62 0.23 -9.06
C LEU A 17 1.46 0.52 -10.01
N GLU A 18 1.73 1.25 -11.08
CA GLU A 18 0.74 1.74 -12.04
C GLU A 18 -0.16 0.60 -12.57
N GLY A 19 -1.48 0.82 -12.55
CA GLY A 19 -2.46 -0.13 -13.09
C GLY A 19 -2.61 -1.46 -12.35
N SER A 20 -1.89 -1.67 -11.24
CA SER A 20 -1.76 -3.01 -10.63
C SER A 20 -3.06 -3.63 -10.09
N HIS A 21 -4.02 -2.80 -9.70
CA HIS A 21 -5.33 -3.21 -9.22
C HIS A 21 -6.15 -4.02 -10.25
N HIS A 22 -5.88 -3.86 -11.55
CA HIS A 22 -6.55 -4.65 -12.60
C HIS A 22 -6.10 -6.10 -12.58
N TRP A 23 -4.78 -6.35 -12.60
CA TRP A 23 -4.26 -7.71 -12.63
C TRP A 23 -4.36 -8.38 -11.27
N ALA A 24 -4.22 -7.65 -10.16
CA ALA A 24 -4.30 -8.23 -8.82
C ALA A 24 -5.70 -8.79 -8.56
N LEU A 25 -6.73 -8.03 -8.94
CA LEU A 25 -8.12 -8.49 -8.87
C LEU A 25 -8.39 -9.68 -9.81
N ALA A 26 -7.86 -9.66 -11.03
CA ALA A 26 -8.02 -10.75 -11.98
C ALA A 26 -7.36 -12.05 -11.48
N GLU A 27 -6.16 -11.96 -10.90
CA GLU A 27 -5.45 -13.09 -10.33
C GLU A 27 -6.16 -13.70 -9.12
N GLU A 28 -6.67 -12.87 -8.20
CA GLU A 28 -7.47 -13.35 -7.06
C GLU A 28 -8.71 -14.10 -7.54
N ARG A 29 -9.45 -13.54 -8.50
CA ARG A 29 -10.62 -14.19 -9.10
C ARG A 29 -10.27 -15.51 -9.77
N ALA A 30 -9.12 -15.59 -10.44
CA ALA A 30 -8.68 -16.80 -11.11
C ALA A 30 -8.22 -17.89 -10.15
N ARG A 31 -7.57 -17.53 -9.03
CA ARG A 31 -7.18 -18.50 -7.99
C ARG A 31 -8.38 -19.00 -7.19
N GLY A 32 -9.39 -18.16 -7.00
CA GLY A 32 -10.54 -18.46 -6.17
C GLY A 32 -10.26 -18.33 -4.67
N ASP A 33 -9.06 -17.89 -4.30
CA ASP A 33 -8.64 -17.56 -2.94
C ASP A 33 -7.87 -16.23 -2.92
N ARG A 34 -7.78 -15.64 -1.73
CA ARG A 34 -7.12 -14.36 -1.50
C ARG A 34 -5.64 -14.59 -1.21
N ARG A 35 -4.78 -13.67 -1.67
CA ARG A 35 -3.35 -13.68 -1.31
C ARG A 35 -3.20 -13.56 0.22
N PRO A 36 -2.19 -14.23 0.81
CA PRO A 36 -1.86 -14.02 2.21
C PRO A 36 -1.55 -12.54 2.43
N ALA A 37 -1.87 -12.05 3.63
CA ALA A 37 -1.31 -10.79 4.05
C ALA A 37 0.19 -11.05 4.27
N ALA A 38 0.99 -10.57 3.33
CA ALA A 38 2.45 -10.66 3.35
C ALA A 38 3.01 -9.68 2.33
N SER A 39 4.23 -9.20 2.57
CA SER A 39 4.98 -8.42 1.59
C SER A 39 5.16 -9.20 0.29
N ILE A 40 4.90 -8.55 -0.85
CA ILE A 40 5.01 -9.17 -2.18
C ILE A 40 6.48 -9.41 -2.55
N THR A 41 7.32 -8.38 -2.37
CA THR A 41 8.75 -8.41 -2.67
C THR A 41 9.42 -7.16 -2.06
N ALA A 42 10.73 -7.23 -1.82
CA ALA A 42 11.57 -6.06 -1.53
C ALA A 42 12.20 -5.46 -2.81
N ASP A 43 12.18 -6.20 -3.92
CA ASP A 43 12.72 -5.75 -5.21
C ASP A 43 11.63 -5.08 -6.06
N LEU A 44 11.40 -3.80 -5.78
CA LEU A 44 10.41 -2.97 -6.48
C LEU A 44 10.72 -2.85 -7.99
N PRO A 45 11.97 -2.59 -8.43
CA PRO A 45 12.31 -2.53 -9.85
C PRO A 45 11.98 -3.82 -10.59
N ALA A 46 12.37 -4.99 -10.06
CA ALA A 46 12.09 -6.26 -10.72
C ALA A 46 10.58 -6.53 -10.87
N LEU A 47 9.77 -6.11 -9.90
CA LEU A 47 8.31 -6.22 -10.02
C LEU A 47 7.74 -5.29 -11.10
N ALA A 48 8.29 -4.08 -11.23
CA ALA A 48 7.89 -3.15 -12.28
C ALA A 48 8.20 -3.72 -13.68
N ASP A 49 9.42 -4.24 -13.86
CA ASP A 49 9.86 -4.88 -15.11
C ASP A 49 8.98 -6.09 -15.46
N ALA A 50 8.70 -6.96 -14.48
CA ALA A 50 7.87 -8.14 -14.68
C ALA A 50 6.41 -7.84 -15.05
N ARG A 51 5.95 -6.61 -14.78
CA ARG A 51 4.57 -6.16 -15.04
C ARG A 51 4.46 -5.16 -16.18
N ASP A 52 5.57 -4.80 -16.82
CA ASP A 52 5.64 -3.70 -17.80
C ASP A 52 4.96 -2.43 -17.27
N ALA A 53 5.31 -2.07 -16.04
CA ALA A 53 4.70 -0.98 -15.28
C ALA A 53 5.77 -0.09 -14.67
N ARG A 54 5.35 1.01 -14.06
CA ARG A 54 6.22 1.93 -13.32
C ARG A 54 5.66 2.22 -11.94
N TRP A 55 6.57 2.56 -11.03
CA TRP A 55 6.21 3.07 -9.72
C TRP A 55 5.89 4.56 -9.79
N LEU A 56 4.75 4.94 -9.22
CA LEU A 56 4.26 6.30 -9.14
C LEU A 56 4.44 6.81 -7.71
N MET A 57 5.15 7.92 -7.58
CA MET A 57 5.45 8.57 -6.30
C MET A 57 5.15 10.07 -6.41
N ALA A 58 4.79 10.66 -5.28
CA ALA A 58 4.59 12.10 -5.14
C ALA A 58 5.10 12.57 -3.78
N ASP A 59 5.37 13.87 -3.68
CA ASP A 59 5.43 14.54 -2.39
C ASP A 59 4.01 14.69 -1.83
N TYR A 60 3.87 14.50 -0.52
CA TYR A 60 2.61 14.71 0.18
C TYR A 60 2.76 15.82 1.22
N ARG A 61 1.65 16.49 1.53
CA ARG A 61 1.55 17.50 2.59
C ARG A 61 0.60 17.05 3.67
N ALA A 62 0.79 17.59 4.88
CA ALA A 62 -0.13 17.36 5.98
C ALA A 62 -1.58 17.70 5.55
N GLY A 63 -2.48 16.73 5.71
CA GLY A 63 -3.89 16.88 5.34
C GLY A 63 -4.25 16.44 3.92
N ASP A 64 -3.29 16.04 3.08
CA ASP A 64 -3.59 15.31 1.86
C ASP A 64 -4.28 13.97 2.19
N VAL A 65 -5.19 13.53 1.30
CA VAL A 65 -5.91 12.27 1.46
C VAL A 65 -5.67 11.40 0.24
N MET A 66 -5.27 10.15 0.46
CA MET A 66 -5.04 9.19 -0.62
C MET A 66 -6.08 8.08 -0.61
N VAL A 67 -6.87 8.02 -1.67
CA VAL A 67 -7.88 6.98 -1.88
C VAL A 67 -7.40 6.02 -2.95
N HIS A 68 -7.35 4.73 -2.61
CA HIS A 68 -6.88 3.69 -3.50
C HIS A 68 -7.66 2.39 -3.30
N SER A 69 -7.68 1.55 -4.34
CA SER A 69 -8.27 0.21 -4.27
C SER A 69 -7.43 -0.69 -3.36
N SER A 70 -8.06 -1.57 -2.58
CA SER A 70 -7.36 -2.61 -1.82
C SER A 70 -6.56 -3.59 -2.69
N TYR A 71 -6.80 -3.58 -4.01
CA TYR A 71 -6.05 -4.37 -4.99
C TYR A 71 -4.85 -3.64 -5.58
N ILE A 72 -4.65 -2.35 -5.30
CA ILE A 72 -3.45 -1.67 -5.79
C ILE A 72 -2.22 -2.20 -5.05
N VAL A 73 -1.21 -2.61 -5.79
CA VAL A 73 0.12 -2.88 -5.22
C VAL A 73 0.74 -1.53 -4.86
N HIS A 74 1.13 -1.42 -3.61
CA HIS A 74 1.75 -0.24 -3.05
C HIS A 74 2.90 -0.63 -2.13
N ALA A 75 3.80 0.31 -1.91
CA ALA A 75 4.95 0.15 -1.03
C ALA A 75 5.29 1.49 -0.37
N SER A 76 6.20 1.46 0.60
CA SER A 76 6.96 2.63 1.05
C SER A 76 8.43 2.43 0.72
N THR A 77 9.13 3.50 0.37
CA THR A 77 10.59 3.46 0.21
C THR A 77 11.28 3.79 1.53
N ASP A 78 12.59 3.60 1.57
CA ASP A 78 13.39 3.95 2.75
C ASP A 78 13.25 5.44 3.07
N ASN A 79 13.12 5.74 4.36
CA ASN A 79 13.19 7.10 4.85
C ASN A 79 14.67 7.47 5.02
N VAL A 80 15.17 8.31 4.12
CA VAL A 80 16.56 8.78 4.08
C VAL A 80 16.68 10.24 4.51
N ASP A 81 15.70 10.76 5.26
CA ASP A 81 15.71 12.13 5.78
C ASP A 81 17.00 12.39 6.58
N PRO A 82 17.81 13.39 6.18
CA PRO A 82 19.11 13.63 6.79
C PRO A 82 19.01 14.12 8.24
N GLN A 83 17.83 14.54 8.69
CA GLN A 83 17.56 14.91 10.08
C GLN A 83 16.99 13.75 10.90
N GLY A 84 16.79 12.57 10.31
CA GLY A 84 16.25 11.39 10.98
C GLY A 84 14.80 11.56 11.45
N ARG A 85 14.02 12.39 10.75
CA ARG A 85 12.61 12.62 11.12
C ARG A 85 11.76 11.38 10.84
N ILE A 86 10.93 11.01 11.81
CA ILE A 86 9.96 9.92 11.66
C ILE A 86 8.77 10.41 10.85
N ARG A 87 8.35 9.62 9.86
CA ARG A 87 7.09 9.82 9.14
C ARG A 87 5.97 9.02 9.79
N LEU A 88 4.87 9.68 10.11
CA LEU A 88 3.67 9.06 10.65
C LEU A 88 2.47 9.26 9.71
N SER A 89 1.65 8.23 9.59
CA SER A 89 0.46 8.23 8.73
C SER A 89 -0.66 7.39 9.32
N THR A 90 -1.89 7.66 8.94
CA THR A 90 -3.07 6.85 9.27
C THR A 90 -3.54 6.07 8.06
N ASP A 91 -4.04 4.85 8.25
CA ASP A 91 -4.73 4.10 7.20
C ASP A 91 -6.16 3.79 7.66
N ILE A 92 -7.15 4.18 6.86
CA ILE A 92 -8.57 3.96 7.14
C ILE A 92 -9.15 3.20 5.95
N ARG A 93 -9.82 2.08 6.24
CA ARG A 93 -10.39 1.21 5.23
C ARG A 93 -11.91 1.25 5.30
N TYR A 94 -12.52 1.28 4.12
CA TYR A 94 -13.97 1.31 3.96
C TYR A 94 -14.40 0.09 3.16
N GLN A 95 -15.47 -0.58 3.61
CA GLN A 95 -16.16 -1.61 2.85
C GLN A 95 -17.65 -1.28 2.71
N ARG A 96 -18.30 -1.86 1.71
CA ARG A 96 -19.76 -1.73 1.58
C ARG A 96 -20.45 -2.41 2.74
N ALA A 97 -21.41 -1.72 3.35
CA ALA A 97 -22.20 -2.26 4.47
C ALA A 97 -23.05 -3.49 4.07
N SER A 98 -23.36 -3.65 2.78
CA SER A 98 -24.11 -4.78 2.25
C SER A 98 -23.27 -6.03 1.99
N GLU A 99 -21.94 -5.93 2.11
CA GLU A 99 -21.03 -7.05 1.87
C GLU A 99 -20.59 -7.68 3.19
N PRO A 100 -20.29 -8.99 3.21
CA PRO A 100 -19.69 -9.63 4.38
C PRO A 100 -18.43 -8.89 4.83
N ILE A 101 -18.26 -8.77 6.15
CA ILE A 101 -17.06 -8.19 6.74
C ILE A 101 -15.83 -8.99 6.31
N ASP A 102 -14.75 -8.31 5.94
CA ASP A 102 -13.48 -8.97 5.70
C ASP A 102 -12.79 -9.24 7.04
N TRP A 103 -12.92 -10.48 7.52
CA TRP A 103 -12.49 -10.92 8.86
C TRP A 103 -11.00 -10.70 9.13
N ARG A 104 -10.16 -10.54 8.09
CA ARG A 104 -8.73 -10.25 8.23
C ARG A 104 -8.45 -8.99 9.04
N TRP A 105 -9.35 -8.01 9.00
CA TRP A 105 -9.16 -6.68 9.58
C TRP A 105 -9.92 -6.50 10.89
N GLN A 106 -10.40 -7.59 11.48
CA GLN A 106 -11.21 -7.57 12.71
C GLN A 106 -10.39 -7.86 13.97
N GLU A 107 -9.12 -8.22 13.82
CA GLU A 107 -8.21 -8.45 14.93
C GLU A 107 -7.30 -7.24 15.15
N HIS A 108 -6.76 -7.11 16.36
CA HIS A 108 -5.73 -6.11 16.64
C HIS A 108 -4.44 -6.47 15.88
N TRP A 109 -3.82 -5.46 15.29
CA TRP A 109 -2.55 -5.62 14.58
C TRP A 109 -1.44 -6.08 15.54
N HIS A 110 -0.59 -6.99 15.07
CA HIS A 110 0.65 -7.42 15.72
C HIS A 110 1.75 -7.68 14.68
N GLU A 111 3.03 -7.49 15.04
CA GLU A 111 4.17 -7.56 14.12
C GLU A 111 4.26 -8.83 13.25
N ASP A 112 3.76 -9.97 13.75
CA ASP A 112 3.84 -11.28 13.09
C ASP A 112 2.52 -11.73 12.43
N ASP A 113 1.50 -10.87 12.33
CA ASP A 113 0.18 -11.25 11.79
C ASP A 113 0.13 -11.29 10.24
N GLY A 114 1.19 -10.81 9.59
CA GLY A 114 1.31 -10.70 8.14
C GLY A 114 0.52 -9.53 7.53
N LEU A 115 -0.23 -8.76 8.31
CA LEU A 115 -1.12 -7.69 7.84
C LEU A 115 -0.43 -6.35 7.57
#